data_AF-A0A2J6S8H1-F1
#
_entry.id   AF-A0A2J6S8H1-F1
#
_cell.length_a   1.000
_cell.length_b   1.000
_cell.length_c   1.000
_cell.angle_alpha   90.00
_cell.angle_beta   90.00
_cell.angle_gamma   90.00
#
_symmetry.space_group_name_H-M   'P 1'
#
loop_
_entity.id
_entity.type
_entity.pdbx_description
1 polymer ?
#
loop_
_entity_poly.entity_id
_entity_poly.type
_entity_poly.pdbx_seq_one_letter_code
_entity_poly.pdbx_strand_id
1 'polypeptide(L)'
;MSSNLSDPPISPEDTTTLPSHPTLKITGITLHLTLDFTLPSTFWTGEEFIPYRASLLDSLPLYLSPTSTQTIAKLLIHLTFPHRRLQSNALRLTQRDLVNRISALIRDFIGEVEVRFQSPEMEWSQVRCLAPFWGLKGKCRVRVEGRVVMGGSELGERLRGEWRRMREGREGY
;
A
#
# COMPACT_ATOMS: atom_id res chain seq x y z
N MET A 1 -16.32 5.56 63.27
CA MET A 1 -15.96 4.49 62.32
C MET A 1 -16.29 5.01 60.93
N SER A 2 -15.30 5.58 60.24
CA SER A 2 -15.48 6.17 58.92
C SER A 2 -15.08 5.14 57.87
N SER A 3 -16.05 4.68 57.09
CA SER A 3 -15.84 3.78 55.96
C SER A 3 -15.20 4.57 54.82
N ASN A 4 -13.90 4.34 54.57
CA ASN A 4 -13.26 4.76 53.32
C ASN A 4 -13.87 3.91 52.19
N LEU A 5 -14.73 4.53 51.37
CA LEU A 5 -15.05 4.00 50.05
C LEU A 5 -13.80 4.15 49.19
N SER A 6 -13.13 3.04 48.90
CA SER A 6 -12.14 2.96 47.84
C SER A 6 -12.88 2.98 46.50
N ASP A 7 -12.62 4.00 45.69
CA ASP A 7 -13.04 4.02 44.30
C ASP A 7 -12.51 2.77 43.58
N PRO A 8 -13.30 2.16 42.66
CA PRO A 8 -12.81 1.04 41.88
C PRO A 8 -11.65 1.51 40.98
N PRO A 9 -10.63 0.65 40.77
CA PRO A 9 -9.54 0.98 39.84
C PRO A 9 -10.12 1.16 38.44
N ILE A 10 -9.88 2.33 37.86
CA ILE A 10 -10.10 2.61 36.45
C ILE A 10 -9.30 1.55 35.68
N SER A 11 -10.00 0.62 35.04
CA SER A 11 -9.38 -0.33 34.12
C SER A 11 -8.66 0.48 33.05
N PRO A 12 -7.36 0.26 32.78
CA PRO A 12 -6.73 0.90 31.65
C PRO A 12 -7.48 0.41 30.42
N GLU A 13 -8.26 1.30 29.79
CA GLU A 13 -8.68 1.08 28.42
C GLU A 13 -7.38 0.90 27.64
N ASP A 14 -7.08 -0.35 27.29
CA ASP A 14 -6.08 -0.72 26.29
C ASP A 14 -6.53 -0.09 24.98
N THR A 15 -6.30 1.22 24.86
CA THR A 15 -6.32 1.96 23.62
C THR A 15 -5.12 1.47 22.84
N THR A 16 -5.28 0.29 22.22
CA THR A 16 -4.29 -0.32 21.35
C THR A 16 -3.98 0.70 20.26
N THR A 17 -2.93 1.47 20.47
CA THR A 17 -2.60 2.60 19.63
C THR A 17 -1.92 2.02 18.40
N LEU A 18 -2.51 2.22 17.23
CA LEU A 18 -1.95 1.70 15.98
C LEU A 18 -0.53 2.27 15.79
N PRO A 19 0.44 1.44 15.38
CA PRO A 19 1.82 1.89 15.22
C PRO A 19 1.89 2.94 14.11
N SER A 20 2.42 4.12 14.44
CA SER A 20 2.59 5.18 13.45
C SER A 20 3.65 4.80 12.43
N HIS A 21 3.38 5.11 11.15
CA HIS A 21 4.33 4.94 10.07
C HIS A 21 4.29 6.17 9.16
N PRO A 22 5.44 6.73 8.71
CA PRO A 22 5.47 7.98 7.95
C PRO A 22 4.69 7.95 6.62
N THR A 23 4.45 6.77 6.06
CA THR A 23 3.63 6.61 4.83
C THR A 23 2.17 6.34 5.09
N LEU A 24 1.78 6.01 6.32
CA LEU A 24 0.42 5.66 6.69
C LEU A 24 -0.22 6.83 7.45
N LYS A 25 -1.36 7.29 6.97
CA LYS A 25 -2.13 8.35 7.63
C LYS A 25 -3.62 8.03 7.57
N ILE A 26 -4.29 8.07 8.70
CA ILE A 26 -5.75 7.98 8.72
C ILE A 26 -6.36 9.37 8.61
N THR A 27 -7.42 9.50 7.82
CA THR A 27 -8.29 10.69 7.79
C THR A 27 -9.74 10.22 7.68
N GLY A 28 -10.48 10.34 8.80
CA GLY A 28 -11.80 9.72 8.94
C GLY A 28 -11.73 8.19 8.85
N ILE A 29 -12.47 7.61 7.89
CA ILE A 29 -12.48 6.16 7.59
C ILE A 29 -11.55 5.79 6.41
N THR A 30 -10.68 6.71 5.99
CA THR A 30 -9.74 6.50 4.89
C THR A 30 -8.33 6.32 5.42
N LEU A 31 -7.69 5.20 5.06
CA LEU A 31 -6.27 5.00 5.22
C LEU A 31 -5.55 5.50 3.96
N HIS A 32 -4.63 6.43 4.14
CA HIS A 32 -3.72 6.90 3.11
C HIS A 32 -2.40 6.16 3.21
N LEU A 33 -1.92 5.60 2.10
CA LEU A 33 -0.61 4.97 1.96
C LEU A 33 0.16 5.71 0.86
N THR A 34 1.22 6.43 1.22
CA THR A 34 2.02 7.22 0.27
C THR A 34 3.40 6.60 0.08
N LEU A 35 3.72 6.16 -1.14
CA LEU A 35 5.05 5.68 -1.52
C LEU A 35 5.64 6.63 -2.56
N ASP A 36 6.57 7.47 -2.11
CA ASP A 36 7.26 8.44 -2.96
C ASP A 36 8.67 7.97 -3.31
N PHE A 37 8.81 7.32 -4.47
CA PHE A 37 10.10 6.83 -4.95
C PHE A 37 10.99 7.93 -5.56
N THR A 38 10.61 9.22 -5.44
CA THR A 38 11.44 10.34 -5.86
C THR A 38 12.50 10.75 -4.83
N LEU A 39 12.42 10.22 -3.59
CA LEU A 39 13.52 10.29 -2.64
C LEU A 39 14.83 9.78 -3.25
N PRO A 40 16.01 10.24 -2.78
CA PRO A 40 17.29 9.79 -3.28
C PRO A 40 17.33 8.26 -3.39
N SER A 41 17.75 7.75 -4.55
CA SER A 41 17.73 6.30 -4.83
C SER A 41 18.48 5.48 -3.78
N THR A 42 19.48 6.08 -3.14
CA THR A 42 20.28 5.52 -2.05
C THR A 42 19.45 5.14 -0.83
N PHE A 43 18.35 5.85 -0.54
CA PHE A 43 17.43 5.45 0.53
C PHE A 43 16.81 4.08 0.21
N TRP A 44 16.08 3.98 -0.91
CA TRP A 44 15.32 2.78 -1.30
C TRP A 44 16.17 1.53 -1.57
N THR A 45 17.46 1.70 -1.84
CA THR A 45 18.38 0.57 -2.07
C THR A 45 19.40 0.40 -0.95
N GLY A 46 19.39 1.26 0.07
CA GLY A 46 20.35 1.26 1.17
C GLY A 46 19.82 0.59 2.44
N GLU A 47 20.65 0.58 3.48
CA GLU A 47 20.35 -0.07 4.76
C GLU A 47 19.18 0.57 5.50
N GLU A 48 19.00 1.89 5.38
CA GLU A 48 17.90 2.64 6.02
C GLU A 48 16.52 2.19 5.54
N PHE A 49 16.41 1.71 4.30
CA PHE A 49 15.15 1.19 3.78
C PHE A 49 14.75 -0.16 4.38
N ILE A 50 15.70 -0.95 4.91
CA ILE A 50 15.41 -2.27 5.48
C ILE A 50 14.43 -2.16 6.68
N PRO A 51 14.74 -1.40 7.75
CA PRO A 51 13.82 -1.26 8.88
C PRO A 51 12.53 -0.50 8.48
N TYR A 52 12.63 0.48 7.59
CA TYR A 52 11.47 1.21 7.07
C TYR A 52 10.48 0.28 6.33
N ARG A 53 11.00 -0.60 5.47
CA ARG A 53 10.17 -1.58 4.76
C ARG A 53 9.53 -2.55 5.72
N ALA A 54 10.29 -3.06 6.69
CA ALA A 54 9.78 -4.00 7.68
C ALA A 54 8.62 -3.37 8.47
N SER A 55 8.83 -2.20 9.06
CA SER A 55 7.80 -1.51 9.84
C SER A 55 6.56 -1.18 9.03
N LEU A 56 6.70 -0.79 7.75
CA LEU A 56 5.55 -0.61 6.85
C LEU A 56 4.75 -1.90 6.66
N LEU A 57 5.42 -2.99 6.33
CA LEU A 57 4.77 -4.27 6.02
C LEU A 57 4.14 -4.92 7.26
N ASP A 58 4.70 -4.65 8.44
CA ASP A 58 4.16 -5.10 9.73
C ASP A 58 2.99 -4.22 10.20
N SER A 59 3.05 -2.90 9.95
CA SER A 59 2.03 -1.96 10.41
C SER A 59 0.77 -2.00 9.56
N LEU A 60 0.90 -2.03 8.22
CA LEU A 60 -0.24 -1.92 7.29
C LEU A 60 -1.38 -2.92 7.60
N PRO A 61 -1.13 -4.22 7.86
CA PRO A 61 -2.19 -5.17 8.20
C PRO A 61 -2.97 -4.80 9.47
N LEU A 62 -2.32 -4.18 10.46
CA LEU A 62 -2.98 -3.79 11.72
C LEU A 62 -4.04 -2.73 11.49
N TYR A 63 -3.80 -1.80 10.55
CA TYR A 63 -4.79 -0.81 10.15
C TYR A 63 -5.98 -1.42 9.40
N LEU A 64 -5.75 -2.50 8.66
CA LEU A 64 -6.76 -3.14 7.81
C LEU A 64 -7.47 -4.30 8.51
N SER A 65 -7.03 -4.67 9.71
CA SER A 65 -7.59 -5.78 10.49
C SER A 65 -9.05 -5.50 10.85
N PRO A 66 -9.95 -6.49 10.76
CA PRO A 66 -11.32 -6.39 11.27
C PRO A 66 -11.37 -6.10 12.79
N THR A 67 -10.30 -6.44 13.50
CA THR A 67 -10.16 -6.23 14.94
C THR A 67 -9.63 -4.84 15.30
N SER A 68 -9.32 -4.01 14.31
CA SER A 68 -8.89 -2.63 14.55
C SER A 68 -10.03 -1.84 15.18
N THR A 69 -9.71 -1.04 16.20
CA THR A 69 -10.66 -0.10 16.83
C THR A 69 -11.16 0.96 15.85
N GLN A 70 -10.48 1.13 14.72
CA GLN A 70 -10.83 2.08 13.67
C GLN A 70 -11.29 1.35 12.40
N THR A 71 -12.56 1.55 12.02
CA THR A 71 -13.11 0.99 10.78
C THR A 71 -12.59 1.74 9.56
N ILE A 72 -11.68 1.11 8.81
CA ILE A 72 -11.21 1.61 7.51
C ILE A 72 -12.14 1.11 6.40
N ALA A 73 -12.86 2.03 5.75
CA ALA A 73 -13.74 1.71 4.63
C ALA A 73 -13.07 1.96 3.26
N LYS A 74 -12.04 2.83 3.24
CA LYS A 74 -11.33 3.21 2.02
C LYS A 74 -9.81 3.18 2.24
N LEU A 75 -9.10 2.59 1.29
CA LEU A 75 -7.65 2.65 1.18
C LEU A 75 -7.28 3.48 -0.05
N LEU A 76 -6.54 4.56 0.15
CA LEU A 76 -6.01 5.42 -0.90
C LEU A 76 -4.48 5.25 -0.97
N ILE A 77 -4.00 4.62 -2.04
CA ILE A 77 -2.58 4.36 -2.28
C ILE A 77 -2.06 5.39 -3.29
N HIS A 78 -1.07 6.19 -2.91
CA HIS A 78 -0.36 7.11 -3.79
C HIS A 78 1.02 6.55 -4.12
N LEU A 79 1.31 6.39 -5.41
CA LEU A 79 2.57 5.89 -5.93
C LEU A 79 3.20 6.96 -6.83
N THR A 80 4.34 7.51 -6.41
CA THR A 80 5.08 8.51 -7.19
C THR A 80 6.41 7.91 -7.64
N PHE A 81 6.64 7.84 -8.95
CA PHE A 81 7.83 7.23 -9.54
C PHE A 81 8.68 8.31 -10.25
N PRO A 82 10.02 8.30 -10.12
CA PRO A 82 10.89 9.25 -10.82
C PRO A 82 10.97 8.95 -12.33
N HIS A 83 11.70 9.77 -13.10
CA HIS A 83 11.97 9.50 -14.53
C HIS A 83 12.60 8.11 -14.73
N ARG A 84 12.19 7.37 -15.77
CA ARG A 84 12.71 6.01 -16.00
C ARG A 84 14.22 6.01 -16.22
N ARG A 85 14.71 6.99 -16.98
CA ARG A 85 16.14 7.10 -17.35
C ARG A 85 17.06 7.32 -16.16
N LEU A 86 16.52 7.82 -15.04
CA LEU A 86 17.26 8.09 -13.82
C LEU A 86 17.25 6.91 -12.83
N GLN A 87 16.60 5.79 -13.17
CA GLN A 87 16.42 4.67 -12.26
C GLN A 87 17.43 3.55 -12.51
N SER A 88 18.10 3.12 -11.44
CA SER A 88 18.88 1.88 -11.45
C SER A 88 17.99 0.64 -11.58
N ASN A 89 18.57 -0.48 -12.00
CA ASN A 89 17.87 -1.78 -11.96
C ASN A 89 17.41 -2.14 -10.55
N ALA A 90 18.26 -1.90 -9.55
CA ALA A 90 17.96 -2.18 -8.15
C ALA A 90 16.71 -1.41 -7.68
N LEU A 91 16.62 -0.11 -7.95
CA LEU A 91 15.45 0.69 -7.59
C LEU A 91 14.16 0.18 -8.26
N ARG A 92 14.23 -0.17 -9.56
CA ARG A 92 13.08 -0.74 -10.28
C ARG A 92 12.59 -2.06 -9.68
N LEU A 93 13.53 -2.90 -9.24
CA LEU A 93 13.22 -4.16 -8.56
C LEU A 93 12.59 -3.90 -7.19
N THR A 94 13.15 -2.98 -6.41
CA THR A 94 12.61 -2.57 -5.10
C THR A 94 11.19 -2.03 -5.22
N GLN A 95 10.93 -1.11 -6.15
CA GLN A 95 9.59 -0.56 -6.41
C GLN A 95 8.59 -1.67 -6.69
N ARG A 96 8.95 -2.60 -7.58
CA ARG A 96 8.10 -3.73 -7.96
C ARG A 96 7.86 -4.68 -6.79
N ASP A 97 8.90 -5.03 -6.02
CA ASP A 97 8.79 -5.88 -4.84
C ASP A 97 7.86 -5.26 -3.79
N LEU A 98 8.04 -3.98 -3.47
CA LEU A 98 7.24 -3.31 -2.46
C LEU A 98 5.77 -3.21 -2.88
N VAL A 99 5.49 -2.82 -4.12
CA VAL A 99 4.10 -2.77 -4.65
C VAL A 99 3.46 -4.17 -4.65
N ASN A 100 4.21 -5.21 -5.04
CA ASN A 100 3.73 -6.59 -4.97
C ASN A 100 3.37 -7.00 -3.55
N ARG A 101 4.23 -6.73 -2.56
CA ARG A 101 3.99 -7.09 -1.16
C ARG A 101 2.78 -6.35 -0.60
N ILE A 102 2.69 -5.04 -0.83
CA ILE A 102 1.53 -4.24 -0.42
C ILE A 102 0.25 -4.77 -1.06
N SER A 103 0.25 -5.04 -2.37
CA SER A 103 -0.93 -5.60 -3.05
C SER A 103 -1.38 -6.94 -2.44
N ALA A 104 -0.44 -7.77 -1.98
CA ALA A 104 -0.73 -9.04 -1.34
C ALA A 104 -1.36 -8.85 0.04
N LEU A 105 -0.84 -7.90 0.83
CA LEU A 105 -1.39 -7.59 2.16
C LEU A 105 -2.82 -7.05 2.11
N ILE A 106 -3.16 -6.31 1.05
CA ILE A 106 -4.49 -5.70 0.90
C ILE A 106 -5.45 -6.53 0.04
N ARG A 107 -5.02 -7.71 -0.44
CA ARG A 107 -5.79 -8.55 -1.37
C ARG A 107 -7.19 -8.88 -0.87
N ASP A 108 -7.28 -9.15 0.43
CA ASP A 108 -8.48 -9.60 1.11
C ASP A 108 -9.17 -8.45 1.87
N PHE A 109 -8.72 -7.20 1.68
CA PHE A 109 -9.36 -6.02 2.27
C PHE A 109 -10.78 -5.83 1.71
N ILE A 110 -11.76 -5.74 2.61
CA ILE A 110 -13.17 -5.56 2.30
C ILE A 110 -13.50 -4.07 2.38
N GLY A 111 -13.23 -3.35 1.28
CA GLY A 111 -13.50 -1.92 1.17
C GLY A 111 -13.23 -1.39 -0.23
N GLU A 112 -13.16 -0.07 -0.35
CA GLU A 112 -12.75 0.59 -1.59
C GLU A 112 -11.24 0.82 -1.61
N VAL A 113 -10.57 0.39 -2.67
CA VAL A 113 -9.16 0.69 -2.93
C VAL A 113 -9.06 1.65 -4.10
N GLU A 114 -8.42 2.79 -3.91
CA GLU A 114 -8.05 3.70 -4.98
C GLU A 114 -6.52 3.79 -5.06
N VAL A 115 -5.96 3.45 -6.20
CA VAL A 115 -4.52 3.56 -6.47
C VAL A 115 -4.30 4.74 -7.39
N ARG A 116 -3.46 5.70 -7.01
CA ARG A 116 -3.05 6.83 -7.83
C ARG A 116 -1.59 6.67 -8.17
N PHE A 117 -1.30 6.56 -9.45
CA PHE A 117 0.04 6.49 -10.00
C PHE A 117 0.39 7.81 -10.68
N GLN A 118 1.55 8.34 -10.30
CA GLN A 118 2.16 9.53 -10.88
C GLN A 118 3.59 9.22 -11.30
N SER A 119 3.95 9.58 -12.53
CA SER A 119 5.31 9.53 -13.01
C SER A 119 5.51 10.54 -14.14
N PRO A 120 6.67 11.21 -14.22
CA PRO A 120 6.91 12.17 -15.29
C PRO A 120 6.96 11.52 -16.68
N GLU A 121 7.13 10.20 -16.74
CA GLU A 121 7.13 9.42 -17.98
C GLU A 121 6.18 8.22 -17.86
N MET A 122 5.31 8.08 -18.85
CA MET A 122 4.30 7.02 -18.92
C MET A 122 4.82 5.78 -19.66
N GLU A 123 5.91 5.21 -19.16
CA GLU A 123 6.53 4.03 -19.76
C GLU A 123 6.00 2.71 -19.18
N TRP A 124 5.71 1.73 -20.06
CA TRP A 124 5.16 0.43 -19.67
C TRP A 124 5.95 -0.26 -18.55
N SER A 125 7.29 -0.14 -18.56
CA SER A 125 8.15 -0.74 -17.54
C SER A 125 7.87 -0.25 -16.13
N GLN A 126 7.35 0.97 -15.97
CA GLN A 126 6.94 1.55 -14.70
C GLN A 126 5.48 1.20 -14.41
N VAL A 127 4.59 1.45 -15.37
CA VAL A 127 3.14 1.27 -15.19
C VAL A 127 2.77 -0.18 -14.89
N ARG A 128 3.53 -1.16 -15.42
CA ARG A 128 3.31 -2.58 -15.14
C ARG A 128 3.40 -2.95 -13.65
N CYS A 129 4.03 -2.11 -12.81
CA CYS A 129 4.04 -2.31 -11.36
C CYS A 129 2.62 -2.29 -10.76
N LEU A 130 1.65 -1.69 -11.45
CA LEU A 130 0.24 -1.61 -11.01
C LEU A 130 -0.55 -2.90 -11.28
N ALA A 131 -0.01 -3.82 -12.09
CA ALA A 131 -0.69 -5.06 -12.46
C ALA A 131 -1.23 -5.86 -11.25
N PRO A 132 -0.52 -6.00 -10.11
CA PRO A 132 -1.02 -6.74 -8.96
C PRO A 132 -2.35 -6.22 -8.40
N PHE A 133 -2.68 -4.94 -8.59
CA PHE A 133 -3.95 -4.37 -8.12
C PHE A 133 -5.17 -4.87 -8.90
N TRP A 134 -4.97 -5.48 -10.09
CA TRP A 134 -6.05 -6.19 -10.80
C TRP A 134 -6.44 -7.52 -10.13
N GLY A 135 -5.63 -8.01 -9.18
CA GLY A 135 -5.90 -9.22 -8.41
C GLY A 135 -6.69 -8.98 -7.12
N LEU A 136 -7.07 -7.74 -6.81
CA LEU A 136 -7.83 -7.43 -5.60
C LEU A 136 -9.29 -7.89 -5.72
N LYS A 137 -9.84 -8.45 -4.64
CA LYS A 137 -11.22 -8.96 -4.62
C LYS A 137 -12.27 -7.84 -4.52
N GLY A 138 -11.92 -6.72 -3.90
CA GLY A 138 -12.82 -5.61 -3.62
C GLY A 138 -12.96 -4.59 -4.76
N LYS A 139 -13.64 -3.48 -4.47
CA LYS A 139 -13.78 -2.35 -5.40
C LYS A 139 -12.42 -1.66 -5.55
N CYS A 140 -11.69 -1.96 -6.62
CA CYS A 140 -10.42 -1.30 -6.92
C CYS A 140 -10.56 -0.32 -8.09
N ARG A 141 -10.03 0.90 -7.91
CA ARG A 141 -9.91 1.93 -8.96
C ARG A 141 -8.45 2.31 -9.11
N VAL A 142 -7.86 2.04 -10.28
CA VAL A 142 -6.50 2.48 -10.60
C VAL A 142 -6.57 3.75 -11.44
N ARG A 143 -5.90 4.80 -10.99
CA ARG A 143 -5.73 6.08 -11.69
C ARG A 143 -4.28 6.26 -12.08
N VAL A 144 -4.08 6.66 -13.33
CA VAL A 144 -2.79 6.96 -13.91
C VAL A 144 -2.88 8.39 -14.44
N GLU A 145 -2.05 9.30 -13.93
CA GLU A 145 -2.08 10.73 -14.30
C GLU A 145 -3.50 11.33 -14.21
N GLY A 146 -4.21 11.01 -13.12
CA GLY A 146 -5.57 11.49 -12.84
C GLY A 146 -6.69 10.73 -13.58
N ARG A 147 -6.38 9.94 -14.61
CA ARG A 147 -7.38 9.20 -15.41
C ARG A 147 -7.61 7.79 -14.86
N VAL A 148 -8.87 7.38 -14.76
CA VAL A 148 -9.22 6.01 -14.34
C VAL A 148 -8.88 5.03 -15.45
N VAL A 149 -8.13 3.97 -15.14
CA VAL A 149 -7.85 2.86 -16.05
C VAL A 149 -8.98 1.84 -15.96
N MET A 150 -9.81 1.81 -16.99
CA MET A 150 -10.99 0.94 -17.05
C MET A 150 -10.65 -0.43 -17.65
N GLY A 151 -11.38 -1.47 -17.23
CA GLY A 151 -11.42 -2.73 -17.98
C GLY A 151 -11.95 -2.49 -19.41
N GLY A 152 -11.34 -3.10 -20.41
CA GLY A 152 -11.62 -2.84 -21.83
C GLY A 152 -10.80 -1.72 -22.46
N SER A 153 -10.08 -0.89 -21.68
CA SER A 153 -9.09 0.03 -22.25
C SER A 153 -7.80 -0.71 -22.61
N GLU A 154 -7.04 -0.21 -23.59
CA GLU A 154 -5.75 -0.82 -23.99
C GLU A 154 -4.83 -1.03 -22.78
N LEU A 155 -4.66 0.01 -21.96
CA LEU A 155 -3.83 -0.06 -20.77
C LEU A 155 -4.38 -1.03 -19.72
N GLY A 156 -5.70 -1.04 -19.52
CA GLY A 156 -6.36 -1.95 -18.58
C GLY A 156 -6.22 -3.42 -18.98
N GLU A 157 -6.36 -3.75 -20.27
CA GLU A 157 -6.15 -5.11 -20.77
C GLU A 157 -4.68 -5.53 -20.70
N ARG A 158 -3.74 -4.62 -20.98
CA ARG A 158 -2.30 -4.88 -20.80
C ARG A 158 -1.95 -5.18 -19.35
N LEU A 159 -2.47 -4.39 -18.39
CA LEU A 159 -2.23 -4.62 -16.95
C LEU A 159 -2.87 -5.91 -16.47
N ARG A 160 -4.08 -6.22 -16.93
CA ARG A 160 -4.74 -7.51 -16.66
C ARG A 160 -3.93 -8.68 -17.21
N GLY A 161 -3.40 -8.57 -18.43
CA GLY A 161 -2.54 -9.59 -19.04
C GLY A 161 -1.20 -9.78 -18.31
N GLU A 162 -0.59 -8.70 -17.83
CA GLU A 162 0.59 -8.76 -16.94
C GLU A 162 0.25 -9.47 -15.63
N TRP A 163 -0.86 -9.14 -14.99
CA TRP A 163 -1.30 -9.81 -13.76
C TRP A 163 -1.47 -11.32 -13.93
N ARG A 164 -2.12 -11.76 -15.02
CA ARG A 164 -2.28 -13.20 -15.33
C ARG A 164 -0.92 -13.89 -15.43
N ARG A 165 0.02 -13.31 -16.19
CA ARG A 165 1.39 -13.82 -16.33
C ARG A 165 2.11 -13.89 -14.99
N MET A 166 1.97 -12.88 -14.13
CA MET A 166 2.57 -12.86 -12.79
C MET A 166 1.98 -13.92 -11.87
N ARG A 167 0.69 -14.21 -11.97
CA ARG A 167 0.01 -15.27 -11.19
C ARG A 167 0.45 -16.65 -11.65
N GLU A 168 0.47 -16.89 -12.96
CA GLU A 168 0.84 -18.17 -13.57
C GLU A 168 2.34 -18.46 -13.39
N GLY A 169 3.20 -17.44 -13.45
CA GLY A 169 4.64 -17.58 -13.20
C GLY A 169 5.03 -17.76 -11.73
N ARG A 170 4.10 -17.63 -10.78
CA ARG A 170 4.34 -17.82 -9.33
C ARG A 170 4.21 -19.27 -8.87
N GLU A 171 3.85 -20.22 -9.73
CA GLU A 171 3.92 -21.66 -9.44
C GLU A 171 5.32 -22.26 -9.71
N GLY A 172 6.31 -21.45 -10.10
CA GLY A 172 7.62 -21.93 -10.58
C GLY A 172 8.88 -21.21 -10.06
N TYR A 173 8.82 -20.54 -8.91
CA TYR A 173 10.02 -20.02 -8.22
C TYR A 173 9.95 -20.24 -6.72
#